data_AF-A0A1V0U3P4-F1
#
_entry.id   AF-A0A1V0U3P4-F1
#
_cell.length_a   1.000
_cell.length_b   1.000
_cell.length_c   1.000
_cell.angle_alpha   90.00
_cell.angle_beta   90.00
_cell.angle_gamma   90.00
#
_symmetry.space_group_name_H-M   'P 1'
#
loop_
_entity.id
_entity.type
_entity.pdbx_description
1 polymer ?
#
loop_
_entity_poly.entity_id
_entity_poly.type
_entity_poly.pdbx_seq_one_letter_code
_entity_poly.pdbx_strand_id
1 'polypeptide(L)'
;MVRPDGSTSTVTYTDLGLPTEITGPDGRTVRQKYDAKGNRTVVTDPAGRTTRFTHDERGHLTSVTDSLGNTTRIECDKAGLPLTATLPLGNLKKQRVLPPPCE
;
A
#
# COMPACT_ATOMS: atom_id res chain seq x y z
N MET A 1 -12.10 20.40 -3.28
CA MET A 1 -13.46 20.32 -3.86
C MET A 1 -14.45 20.36 -2.70
N VAL A 2 -15.25 21.42 -2.60
CA VAL A 2 -16.33 21.52 -1.61
C VAL A 2 -17.58 21.00 -2.28
N ARG A 3 -18.24 20.00 -1.68
CA ARG A 3 -19.53 19.52 -2.17
C ARG A 3 -20.65 20.48 -1.70
N PRO A 4 -21.80 20.54 -2.40
CA PRO A 4 -22.89 21.45 -2.05
C PRO A 4 -23.44 21.29 -0.61
N ASP A 5 -23.17 20.15 0.03
CA ASP A 5 -23.53 19.86 1.43
C ASP A 5 -22.54 20.44 2.47
N GLY A 6 -21.53 21.20 2.04
CA GLY A 6 -20.53 21.80 2.92
C GLY A 6 -19.38 20.85 3.30
N SER A 7 -19.50 19.55 2.98
CA SER A 7 -18.42 18.60 3.18
C SER A 7 -17.25 18.91 2.26
N THR A 8 -16.06 19.02 2.85
CA THR A 8 -14.83 19.32 2.14
C THR A 8 -13.90 18.12 2.16
N SER A 9 -13.25 17.85 1.05
CA SER A 9 -12.15 16.90 1.01
C SER A 9 -10.84 17.66 0.92
N THR A 10 -9.96 17.40 1.88
CA THR A 10 -8.62 17.98 1.94
C THR A 10 -7.60 16.89 1.69
N VAL A 11 -6.60 17.19 0.86
CA VAL A 11 -5.49 16.29 0.58
C VAL A 11 -4.21 17.05 0.79
N THR A 12 -3.33 16.51 1.63
CA THR A 12 -2.00 17.03 1.87
C THR A 12 -1.02 16.19 1.09
N TYR A 13 -0.09 16.84 0.39
CA TYR A 13 0.91 16.18 -0.44
C TYR A 13 2.31 16.35 0.16
N THR A 14 3.18 15.37 -0.05
CA THR A 14 4.63 15.51 0.19
C THR A 14 5.30 16.28 -0.95
N ASP A 15 6.59 16.60 -0.82
CA ASP A 15 7.42 17.24 -1.85
C ASP A 15 7.45 16.47 -3.19
N LEU A 16 7.26 15.15 -3.13
CA LEU A 16 7.13 14.28 -4.32
C LEU A 16 5.73 14.33 -4.97
N GLY A 17 4.81 15.14 -4.45
CA GLY A 17 3.43 15.21 -4.93
C GLY A 17 2.56 13.99 -4.55
N LEU A 18 3.00 13.18 -3.58
CA LEU A 18 2.23 12.01 -3.12
C LEU A 18 1.34 12.36 -1.92
N PRO A 19 0.12 11.81 -1.82
CA PRO A 19 -0.84 12.20 -0.79
C PRO A 19 -0.46 11.62 0.58
N THR A 20 0.01 12.46 1.51
CA THR A 20 0.34 12.02 2.87
C THR A 20 -0.87 11.98 3.79
N GLU A 21 -1.89 12.79 3.52
CA GLU A 21 -3.11 12.81 4.31
C GLU A 21 -4.29 13.11 3.41
N ILE A 22 -5.33 12.29 3.47
CA ILE A 22 -6.54 12.43 2.69
C ILE A 22 -7.69 12.45 3.68
N THR A 23 -8.32 13.59 3.84
CA THR A 23 -9.57 13.71 4.60
C THR A 23 -10.71 13.74 3.60
N GLY A 24 -11.55 12.71 3.66
CA GLY A 24 -12.77 12.60 2.87
C GLY A 24 -13.84 13.60 3.32
N PRO A 25 -14.90 13.77 2.53
CA PRO A 25 -16.01 14.65 2.87
C PRO A 25 -16.72 14.20 4.17
N ASP A 26 -16.70 12.90 4.46
CA ASP A 26 -17.29 12.32 5.67
C ASP A 26 -16.47 12.59 6.96
N GLY A 27 -15.45 13.46 6.91
CA GLY A 27 -14.53 13.74 8.02
C GLY A 27 -13.54 12.62 8.33
N ARG A 28 -13.54 11.54 7.55
CA ARG A 28 -12.63 10.40 7.70
C ARG A 28 -11.27 10.73 7.11
N THR A 29 -10.22 10.64 7.91
CA THR A 29 -8.85 10.90 7.50
C THR A 29 -8.04 9.61 7.33
N VAL A 30 -7.47 9.40 6.15
CA VAL A 30 -6.46 8.38 5.86
C VAL A 30 -5.10 9.07 5.86
N ARG A 31 -4.13 8.50 6.57
CA ARG A 31 -2.75 9.01 6.61
C ARG A 31 -1.83 8.02 5.93
N GLN A 32 -0.88 8.50 5.16
CA GLN A 32 0.06 7.68 4.41
C GLN A 32 1.47 8.24 4.57
N LYS A 33 2.45 7.35 4.62
CA LYS A 33 3.88 7.70 4.62
C LYS A 33 4.56 7.04 3.44
N TYR A 34 5.54 7.74 2.89
CA TYR A 34 6.32 7.31 1.76
C TYR A 34 7.81 7.36 2.10
N ASP A 35 8.61 6.52 1.47
CA ASP A 35 10.06 6.64 1.49
C ASP A 35 10.55 7.73 0.52
N ALA A 36 11.86 7.97 0.50
CA ALA A 36 12.49 8.95 -0.39
C ALA A 36 12.35 8.62 -1.89
N LYS A 37 11.98 7.38 -2.23
CA LYS A 37 11.73 6.93 -3.60
C LYS A 37 10.25 7.04 -3.98
N GLY A 38 9.38 7.45 -3.05
CA GLY A 38 7.94 7.54 -3.25
C GLY A 38 7.18 6.23 -3.03
N ASN A 39 7.81 5.20 -2.46
CA ASN A 39 7.12 3.96 -2.12
C ASN A 39 6.39 4.12 -0.79
N ARG A 40 5.12 3.71 -0.73
CA ARG A 40 4.29 3.85 0.46
C ARG A 40 4.76 2.91 1.56
N THR A 41 5.30 3.41 2.66
CA THR A 41 5.79 2.58 3.78
C THR A 41 4.75 2.33 4.86
N VAL A 42 3.79 3.23 5.04
CA VAL A 42 2.74 3.12 6.06
C VAL A 42 1.43 3.68 5.52
N VAL A 43 0.33 3.04 5.84
CA VAL A 43 -1.03 3.60 5.74
C VAL A 43 -1.70 3.46 7.09
N THR A 44 -2.41 4.50 7.50
CA THR A 44 -3.26 4.51 8.67
C THR A 44 -4.67 4.88 8.23
N ASP A 45 -5.59 3.95 8.42
CA ASP A 45 -7.01 4.13 8.13
C ASP A 45 -7.68 5.07 9.16
N PRO A 46 -8.82 5.67 8.82
CA PRO A 46 -9.59 6.52 9.74
C PRO A 46 -10.05 5.79 11.01
N ALA A 47 -10.07 4.46 11.00
CA ALA A 47 -10.34 3.64 12.17
C ALA A 47 -9.12 3.48 13.12
N GLY A 48 -7.99 4.16 12.84
CA GLY A 48 -6.74 4.05 13.61
C GLY A 48 -5.92 2.79 13.30
N ARG A 49 -6.37 1.96 12.36
CA ARG A 49 -5.66 0.76 11.92
C ARG A 49 -4.48 1.16 11.06
N THR A 50 -3.29 0.67 11.41
CA THR A 50 -2.05 1.00 10.69
C THR A 50 -1.51 -0.24 10.00
N THR A 51 -1.34 -0.15 8.68
CA THR A 51 -0.74 -1.19 7.84
C THR A 51 0.61 -0.69 7.32
N ARG A 52 1.64 -1.52 7.50
CA ARG A 52 3.03 -1.21 7.13
C ARG A 52 3.40 -2.00 5.89
N PHE A 53 4.19 -1.39 5.03
CA PHE A 53 4.65 -1.98 3.78
C PHE A 53 6.17 -1.87 3.71
N THR A 54 6.83 -2.97 3.39
CA THR A 54 8.27 -3.03 3.17
C THR A 54 8.53 -3.20 1.69
N HIS A 55 9.46 -2.42 1.16
CA HIS A 55 9.86 -2.47 -0.26
C HIS A 55 11.34 -2.90 -0.36
N ASP A 56 11.70 -3.58 -1.43
CA ASP A 56 13.10 -3.87 -1.77
C ASP A 56 13.81 -2.62 -2.34
N GLU A 57 15.10 -2.75 -2.63
CA GLU A 57 15.90 -1.66 -3.20
C GLU A 57 15.40 -1.19 -4.57
N ARG A 58 14.64 -2.03 -5.28
CA ARG A 58 14.06 -1.78 -6.60
C ARG A 58 12.66 -1.17 -6.50
N GLY A 59 12.10 -1.02 -5.29
CA GLY A 59 10.77 -0.49 -5.05
C GLY A 59 9.65 -1.53 -5.12
N HIS A 60 9.96 -2.83 -5.18
CA HIS A 60 8.95 -3.88 -5.16
C HIS A 60 8.51 -4.18 -3.73
N LEU A 61 7.21 -4.40 -3.56
CA LEU A 61 6.63 -4.74 -2.26
C LEU A 61 7.07 -6.14 -1.82
N THR A 62 7.76 -6.23 -0.69
CA THR A 62 8.27 -7.50 -0.13
C THR A 62 7.47 -7.98 1.07
N SER A 63 6.83 -7.08 1.82
CA SER A 63 6.03 -7.45 2.98
C SER A 63 4.94 -6.43 3.28
N VAL A 64 3.80 -6.92 3.78
CA VAL A 64 2.68 -6.11 4.25
C VAL A 64 2.29 -6.60 5.64
N THR A 65 2.40 -5.75 6.64
CA THR A 65 1.96 -6.05 8.01
C THR A 65 0.71 -5.25 8.31
N ASP A 66 -0.42 -5.92 8.49
CA ASP A 66 -1.66 -5.28 8.87
C ASP A 66 -1.65 -4.85 10.35
N SER A 67 -2.59 -3.97 10.70
CA SER A 67 -2.88 -3.51 12.06
C SER A 67 -3.12 -4.64 13.08
N LEU A 68 -3.58 -5.81 12.64
CA LEU A 68 -3.74 -7.00 13.49
C LEU A 68 -2.42 -7.77 13.74
N GLY A 69 -1.28 -7.31 13.22
CA GLY A 69 0.01 -8.01 13.29
C GLY A 69 0.20 -9.10 12.22
N ASN A 70 -0.83 -9.29 11.39
CA ASN A 70 -0.84 -10.20 10.26
C ASN A 70 0.16 -9.75 9.20
N THR A 71 1.25 -10.49 9.02
CA THR A 71 2.28 -10.18 8.01
C THR A 71 2.14 -11.08 6.80
N THR A 72 2.04 -10.45 5.64
CA THR A 72 2.01 -11.08 4.32
C THR A 72 3.34 -10.83 3.65
N ARG A 73 4.08 -11.89 3.32
CA ARG A 73 5.35 -11.76 2.60
C ARG A 73 5.14 -12.02 1.12
N ILE A 74 5.69 -11.15 0.29
CA ILE A 74 5.62 -11.26 -1.17
C ILE A 74 7.04 -11.47 -1.66
N GLU A 75 7.23 -12.54 -2.41
CA GLU A 75 8.48 -12.81 -3.11
C GLU A 75 8.31 -12.39 -4.56
N CYS A 76 9.19 -11.53 -5.04
CA CYS A 76 9.21 -11.09 -6.43
C CYS A 76 10.39 -11.74 -7.16
N ASP A 77 10.23 -12.02 -8.45
CA ASP A 77 11.33 -12.45 -9.30
C ASP A 77 12.27 -11.28 -9.67
N LYS A 78 13.33 -11.57 -10.43
CA LYS A 78 14.28 -10.55 -10.92
C LYS A 78 13.64 -9.49 -11.82
N ALA A 79 12.46 -9.76 -12.38
CA ALA A 79 11.69 -8.84 -13.20
C ALA A 79 10.71 -7.98 -12.36
N GLY A 80 10.56 -8.25 -11.07
CA GLY A 80 9.65 -7.54 -10.17
C GLY A 80 8.24 -8.09 -10.15
N LEU A 81 7.99 -9.24 -10.77
CA LEU A 81 6.70 -9.90 -10.75
C LEU A 81 6.53 -10.70 -9.46
N PRO A 82 5.36 -10.63 -8.79
CA PRO A 82 5.11 -11.38 -7.57
C PRO A 82 5.03 -12.88 -7.89
N LEU A 83 6.03 -13.65 -7.45
CA LEU A 83 6.11 -15.10 -7.55
C LEU A 83 5.17 -15.78 -6.56
N THR A 84 5.15 -15.30 -5.31
CA THR A 84 4.40 -15.94 -4.22
C THR A 84 4.04 -14.90 -3.18
N ALA A 85 2.77 -14.91 -2.73
CA ALA A 85 2.33 -14.14 -1.58
C ALA A 85 1.90 -15.11 -0.47
N THR A 86 2.64 -15.11 0.64
CA THR A 86 2.33 -15.92 1.82
C THR A 86 1.49 -15.08 2.76
N LEU A 87 0.19 -15.34 2.79
CA LEU A 87 -0.78 -14.70 3.70
C LEU A 87 -0.77 -15.39 5.07
N PRO A 88 -1.06 -14.68 6.17
CA PRO A 88 -1.02 -15.23 7.53
C PRO A 88 -2.13 -16.27 7.82
N LEU A 89 -3.14 -16.38 6.96
CA LEU A 89 -4.27 -17.31 7.10
C LEU A 89 -4.27 -18.36 6.00
N GLY A 90 -3.18 -19.13 5.85
CA GLY A 90 -3.12 -20.43 5.14
C GLY A 90 -3.54 -20.49 3.66
N ASN A 91 -4.12 -19.43 3.12
CA ASN A 91 -4.59 -19.30 1.76
C ASN A 91 -3.45 -18.71 0.96
N LEU A 92 -2.50 -19.57 0.59
CA LEU A 92 -1.54 -19.26 -0.46
C LEU A 92 -2.34 -18.91 -1.73
N LYS A 93 -2.60 -17.62 -1.99
CA LYS A 93 -2.89 -17.19 -3.35
C LYS A 93 -1.57 -17.25 -4.10
N LYS A 94 -1.24 -18.46 -4.59
CA LYS A 94 -0.34 -18.61 -5.74
C LYS A 94 -1.05 -17.96 -6.91
N GLN A 95 -0.84 -16.66 -7.10
CA GLN A 95 -1.03 -16.10 -8.43
C GLN A 95 0.06 -16.77 -9.27
N ARG A 96 -0.29 -17.85 -9.98
CA ARG A 96 0.57 -18.42 -11.01
C ARG A 96 0.65 -17.38 -12.12
N VAL A 97 1.55 -16.41 -11.98
CA VAL A 97 1.95 -15.56 -13.09
C VAL A 97 2.73 -16.50 -14.01
N LEU A 98 2.05 -17.02 -15.03
CA LEU A 98 2.77 -17.70 -16.12
C LEU A 98 3.81 -16.70 -16.64
N PRO A 99 5.09 -17.08 -16.77
CA PRO A 99 5.97 -16.30 -17.62
C PRO A 99 5.36 -16.33 -19.05
N PRO A 100 5.42 -15.23 -19.83
CA PRO A 100 5.26 -15.39 -21.26
C PRO A 100 6.29 -16.43 -21.74
N PRO A 101 5.95 -17.36 -22.66
CA PRO A 101 6.97 -18.20 -23.25
C PRO A 101 8.03 -17.26 -23.84
N CYS A 102 9.28 -17.44 -23.41
CA CYS A 102 10.41 -16.83 -24.10
C CYS A 102 10.42 -17.38 -25.53
N GLU A 103 10.37 -16.50 -26.52
CA GLU A 103 10.82 -16.77 -27.89
C GLU A 103 12.23 -16.22 -28.07
#